data_AF-A0A174YYS9-F1
#
_entry.id   AF-A0A174YYS9-F1
#
_cell.length_a   1.000
_cell.length_b   1.000
_cell.length_c   1.000
_cell.angle_alpha   90.00
_cell.angle_beta   90.00
_cell.angle_gamma   90.00
#
_symmetry.space_group_name_H-M   'P 1'
#
loop_
_entity.id
_entity.type
_entity.pdbx_description
1 polymer ?
#
loop_
_entity_poly.entity_id
_entity_poly.type
_entity_poly.pdbx_seq_one_letter_code
_entity_poly.pdbx_strand_id
1 'polypeptide(L)'
;MSDIITCSKCNGSGKFIYKSGMTGPCYQCNGKGSVKRIAHKSFAISIMNNDGVRIDWLHISARSQNEAVRKARATAARGCYKDQLDTITATESGIEYTYKTI
;
A
#
# COMPACT_ATOMS: atom_id res chain seq x y z
N MET A 1 22.60 1.82 35.20
CA MET A 1 21.42 2.39 34.53
C MET A 1 21.68 2.34 33.02
N SER A 2 20.99 1.44 32.32
CA SER A 2 21.13 1.28 30.87
C SER A 2 20.14 2.24 30.21
N ASP A 3 20.63 3.35 29.66
CA ASP A 3 19.74 4.31 29.01
C ASP A 3 19.23 3.75 27.68
N ILE A 4 17.91 3.63 27.57
CA ILE A 4 17.17 3.10 26.44
C ILE A 4 16.80 4.26 25.52
N ILE A 5 17.16 4.21 24.23
CA ILE A 5 16.93 5.31 23.28
C ILE A 5 15.56 5.21 22.60
N THR A 6 14.94 4.02 22.49
CA THR A 6 13.57 3.95 21.94
C THR A 6 12.74 2.72 22.32
N CYS A 7 11.63 2.99 23.02
CA CYS A 7 10.25 2.52 22.79
C CYS A 7 9.41 2.90 24.02
N SER A 8 8.41 3.79 23.90
CA SER A 8 7.46 4.08 24.99
C SER A 8 6.06 3.47 24.81
N LYS A 9 5.89 2.64 23.77
CA LYS A 9 5.05 1.41 23.70
C LYS A 9 4.98 0.83 22.29
N CYS A 10 5.33 1.60 21.27
CA CYS A 10 5.67 1.10 19.93
C CYS A 10 6.17 2.20 19.00
N ASN A 11 6.60 3.37 19.46
CA ASN A 11 7.34 4.30 18.59
C ASN A 11 8.85 4.03 18.57
N GLY A 12 9.14 2.73 18.44
CA GLY A 12 10.21 2.15 17.62
C GLY A 12 9.72 0.92 16.81
N SER A 13 8.40 0.78 16.62
CA SER A 13 7.66 -0.23 15.82
C SER A 13 8.16 -1.67 15.92
N GLY A 14 8.43 -2.11 17.15
CA GLY A 14 8.82 -3.49 17.47
C GLY A 14 10.33 -3.73 17.46
N LYS A 15 11.14 -2.76 17.03
CA LYS A 15 12.62 -2.78 17.12
C LYS A 15 13.13 -1.70 18.06
N PHE A 16 14.27 -1.92 18.72
CA PHE A 16 14.88 -0.97 19.63
C PHE A 16 16.41 -1.02 19.56
N ILE A 17 17.05 0.13 19.80
CA ILE A 17 18.51 0.32 19.75
C ILE A 17 19.06 0.40 21.18
N TYR A 18 20.05 -0.44 21.48
CA TYR A 18 20.79 -0.42 22.74
C TYR A 18 21.95 0.59 22.67
N LYS A 19 22.39 1.13 23.82
CA LYS A 19 23.57 2.02 23.90
C LYS A 19 24.86 1.41 23.32
N SER A 20 24.93 0.08 23.23
CA SER A 20 26.00 -0.68 22.57
C SER A 20 25.90 -0.72 21.03
N GLY A 21 24.92 -0.03 20.41
CA GLY A 21 24.70 0.01 18.96
C GLY A 21 23.96 -1.21 18.39
N MET A 22 23.60 -2.19 19.22
CA MET A 22 22.86 -3.38 18.79
C MET A 22 21.36 -3.07 18.59
N THR A 23 20.70 -3.75 17.65
CA THR A 23 19.24 -3.62 17.39
C THR A 23 18.51 -4.93 17.68
N GLY A 24 17.45 -4.92 18.51
CA GLY A 24 16.67 -6.12 18.90
C GLY A 24 15.14 -5.91 18.90
N PRO A 25 14.32 -6.95 19.21
CA PRO A 25 12.84 -6.89 19.29
C PRO A 25 12.26 -6.47 20.65
N CYS A 26 11.41 -5.44 20.70
CA CYS A 26 11.03 -4.79 21.97
C CYS A 26 10.32 -5.73 22.96
N TYR A 27 10.94 -5.97 24.12
CA TYR A 27 10.41 -6.86 25.17
C TYR A 27 9.13 -6.34 25.84
N GLN A 28 8.90 -5.01 25.88
CA GLN A 28 7.69 -4.45 26.51
C GLN A 28 6.40 -4.67 25.70
N CYS A 29 6.47 -4.70 24.36
CA CYS A 29 5.33 -5.03 23.50
C CYS A 29 5.43 -6.45 22.90
N ASN A 30 6.48 -7.20 23.26
CA ASN A 30 6.82 -8.51 22.73
C ASN A 30 6.81 -8.56 21.19
N GLY A 31 7.21 -7.46 20.54
CA GLY A 31 7.15 -7.30 19.08
C GLY A 31 5.75 -7.08 18.49
N LYS A 32 4.64 -7.10 19.25
CA LYS A 32 3.27 -6.92 18.72
C LYS A 32 3.04 -5.56 18.04
N GLY A 33 3.81 -4.55 18.40
CA GLY A 33 3.82 -3.24 17.71
C GLY A 33 4.48 -3.27 16.32
N SER A 34 4.88 -4.44 15.80
CA SER A 34 5.40 -4.57 14.44
C SER A 34 4.27 -4.29 13.45
N VAL A 35 4.25 -3.07 12.94
CA VAL A 35 3.33 -2.69 11.87
C VAL A 35 3.70 -3.50 10.63
N LYS A 36 2.73 -4.21 10.04
CA LYS A 36 2.96 -4.85 8.75
C LYS A 36 3.02 -3.75 7.70
N ARG A 37 4.24 -3.42 7.25
CA ARG A 37 4.46 -2.50 6.12
C ARG A 37 4.00 -3.21 4.86
N ILE A 38 2.81 -2.86 4.37
CA ILE A 38 2.32 -3.39 3.09
C ILE A 38 2.60 -2.30 2.07
N ALA A 39 3.62 -2.53 1.23
CA ALA A 39 3.87 -1.68 0.09
C ALA A 39 2.73 -1.89 -0.91
N HIS A 40 1.98 -0.83 -1.17
CA HIS A 40 1.06 -0.75 -2.27
C HIS A 40 1.68 0.15 -3.33
N LYS A 41 1.54 -0.22 -4.59
CA LYS A 41 1.85 0.64 -5.72
C LYS A 41 0.56 1.39 -6.06
N SER A 42 0.68 2.71 -6.26
CA SER A 42 -0.40 3.51 -6.82
C SER A 42 -0.37 3.33 -8.32
N PHE A 43 -1.52 3.02 -8.91
CA PHE A 43 -1.69 2.88 -10.36
C PHE A 43 -2.70 3.91 -10.86
N ALA A 44 -2.31 4.71 -11.85
CA ALA A 44 -3.24 5.45 -12.68
C ALA A 44 -3.94 4.48 -13.64
N ILE A 45 -5.26 4.45 -13.59
CA ILE A 45 -6.08 3.62 -14.47
C ILE A 45 -6.61 4.50 -15.59
N SER A 46 -6.27 4.13 -16.82
CA SER A 46 -6.84 4.75 -18.02
C SER A 46 -7.80 3.78 -18.71
N ILE A 47 -8.89 4.32 -19.24
CA ILE A 47 -9.92 3.57 -19.97
C ILE A 47 -10.28 4.31 -21.26
N MET A 48 -10.74 3.59 -22.28
CA MET A 48 -11.29 4.21 -23.49
C MET A 48 -12.77 4.50 -23.26
N ASN A 49 -13.18 5.75 -23.48
CA ASN A 49 -14.59 6.13 -23.51
C ASN A 49 -15.29 5.60 -24.77
N ASN A 50 -16.62 5.71 -24.83
CA ASN A 50 -17.47 5.32 -25.96
C ASN A 50 -17.03 5.96 -27.28
N ASP A 51 -16.44 7.16 -27.22
CA ASP A 51 -15.96 7.91 -28.40
C ASP A 51 -14.54 7.49 -28.85
N GLY A 52 -13.96 6.46 -28.24
CA GLY A 52 -12.60 6.01 -28.55
C GLY A 52 -11.49 6.92 -28.00
N VAL A 53 -11.82 7.81 -27.05
CA VAL A 53 -10.85 8.68 -26.38
C VAL A 53 -10.34 8.01 -25.12
N ARG A 54 -9.01 7.98 -24.93
CA ARG A 54 -8.39 7.48 -23.70
C ARG A 54 -8.44 8.55 -22.62
N ILE A 55 -9.03 8.23 -21.49
CA ILE A 55 -9.14 9.13 -20.34
C ILE A 55 -8.45 8.50 -19.12
N ASP A 56 -7.79 9.33 -18.33
CA ASP A 56 -7.33 8.96 -17.00
C ASP A 56 -8.53 8.98 -16.07
N TRP A 57 -8.93 7.80 -15.62
CA TRP A 57 -10.22 7.60 -15.00
C TRP A 57 -10.15 7.61 -13.48
N LEU A 58 -9.19 6.88 -12.90
CA LEU A 58 -9.08 6.76 -11.45
C LEU A 58 -7.69 6.29 -11.01
N HIS A 59 -7.39 6.47 -9.71
CA HIS A 59 -6.18 5.94 -9.08
C HIS A 59 -6.53 4.79 -8.13
N ILE A 60 -5.77 3.69 -8.21
CA ILE A 60 -5.94 2.50 -7.36
C ILE A 60 -4.62 2.12 -6.70
N SER A 61 -4.65 1.96 -5.38
CA SER A 61 -3.57 1.33 -4.63
C SER A 61 -3.70 -0.21 -4.69
N ALA A 62 -2.69 -0.90 -5.23
CA ALA A 62 -2.67 -2.35 -5.39
C ALA A 62 -1.25 -2.91 -5.22
N ARG A 63 -1.09 -4.21 -4.93
CA ARG A 63 0.25 -4.80 -4.78
C ARG A 63 0.92 -5.09 -6.12
N SER A 64 0.13 -5.21 -7.18
CA SER A 64 0.59 -5.48 -8.55
C SER A 64 -0.34 -4.83 -9.57
N GLN A 65 0.16 -4.68 -10.80
CA GLN A 65 -0.61 -4.17 -11.92
C GLN A 65 -1.86 -5.04 -12.19
N ASN A 66 -1.72 -6.36 -12.12
CA ASN A 66 -2.85 -7.29 -12.29
C ASN A 66 -3.92 -7.11 -11.22
N GLU A 67 -3.52 -6.87 -9.96
CA GLU A 67 -4.48 -6.57 -8.89
C GLU A 67 -5.18 -5.23 -9.13
N ALA A 68 -4.46 -4.22 -9.63
CA ALA A 68 -5.03 -2.92 -9.99
C ALA A 68 -6.05 -3.04 -11.12
N VAL A 69 -5.71 -3.75 -12.20
CA VAL A 69 -6.61 -4.02 -13.33
C VAL A 69 -7.84 -4.80 -12.87
N ARG A 70 -7.69 -5.82 -12.02
CA ARG A 70 -8.82 -6.59 -11.49
C ARG A 70 -9.76 -5.70 -10.67
N LYS A 71 -9.23 -4.83 -9.81
CA LYS A 71 -10.04 -3.86 -9.04
C LYS A 71 -10.73 -2.87 -9.97
N ALA A 72 -10.01 -2.31 -10.94
CA ALA A 72 -10.56 -1.39 -11.94
C ALA A 72 -11.70 -2.04 -12.74
N ARG A 73 -11.53 -3.28 -13.20
CA ARG A 73 -12.57 -4.06 -13.90
C ARG A 73 -13.82 -4.24 -13.03
N ALA A 74 -13.65 -4.58 -11.74
CA ALA A 74 -14.77 -4.74 -10.82
C ALA A 74 -15.54 -3.42 -10.60
N THR A 75 -14.84 -2.28 -10.54
CA THR A 75 -15.46 -0.95 -10.46
C THR A 75 -16.16 -0.59 -11.77
N ALA A 76 -15.52 -0.81 -12.91
CA ALA A 76 -16.04 -0.46 -14.23
C ALA A 76 -17.27 -1.31 -14.60
N ALA A 77 -17.29 -2.59 -14.22
CA ALA A 77 -18.41 -3.49 -14.44
C ALA A 77 -19.71 -3.04 -13.74
N ARG A 78 -19.59 -2.18 -12.72
CA ARG A 78 -20.71 -1.59 -11.99
C ARG A 78 -21.03 -0.15 -12.43
N GLY A 79 -20.29 0.38 -13.39
CA GLY A 79 -20.35 1.78 -13.79
C GLY A 79 -20.64 1.98 -15.28
N CYS A 80 -20.38 3.20 -15.74
CA CYS A 80 -20.67 3.63 -17.11
C CYS A 80 -19.79 2.95 -18.18
N TYR A 81 -18.65 2.36 -17.78
CA TYR A 81 -17.68 1.75 -18.69
C TYR A 81 -17.71 0.21 -18.68
N LYS A 82 -18.87 -0.37 -18.37
CA LYS A 82 -19.06 -1.83 -18.28
C LYS A 82 -18.75 -2.57 -19.61
N ASP A 83 -18.82 -1.87 -20.74
CA ASP A 83 -18.61 -2.44 -22.07
C ASP A 83 -17.16 -2.23 -22.56
N GLN A 84 -16.34 -1.45 -21.83
CA GLN A 84 -14.93 -1.15 -22.17
C GLN A 84 -13.90 -1.77 -21.23
N LEU A 85 -14.28 -2.83 -20.52
CA LEU A 85 -13.41 -3.50 -19.53
C LEU A 85 -12.07 -3.97 -20.12
N ASP A 86 -12.06 -4.30 -21.40
CA ASP A 86 -10.86 -4.78 -22.10
C ASP A 86 -9.90 -3.66 -22.50
N THR A 87 -10.34 -2.40 -22.42
CA THR A 87 -9.50 -1.22 -22.67
C THR A 87 -8.83 -0.67 -21.41
N ILE A 88 -9.14 -1.27 -20.24
CA ILE A 88 -8.57 -0.85 -18.95
C ILE A 88 -7.08 -1.13 -18.94
N THR A 89 -6.32 -0.08 -18.66
CA THR A 89 -4.87 -0.13 -18.51
C THR A 89 -4.47 0.48 -17.17
N ALA A 90 -3.42 -0.06 -16.56
CA ALA A 90 -2.90 0.41 -15.28
C ALA A 90 -1.44 0.79 -15.45
N THR A 91 -1.10 2.04 -15.13
CA THR A 91 0.26 2.60 -15.18
C THR A 91 0.73 2.90 -13.76
N GLU A 92 1.91 2.43 -13.37
CA GLU A 92 2.46 2.68 -12.03
C GLU A 92 2.79 4.17 -11.86
N SER A 93 2.23 4.80 -10.84
CA SER A 93 2.39 6.23 -10.52
C SER A 93 3.21 6.49 -9.25
N GLY A 94 3.54 5.45 -8.47
CA GLY A 94 4.34 5.57 -7.26
C GLY A 94 4.10 4.47 -6.24
N ILE A 95 4.72 4.57 -5.06
CA ILE A 95 4.58 3.60 -3.96
C ILE A 95 3.96 4.30 -2.75
N GLU A 96 2.81 3.78 -2.32
CA GLU A 96 2.14 4.17 -1.08
C GLU A 96 2.34 3.10 -0.01
N TYR A 97 2.64 3.53 1.20
CA TYR A 97 2.81 2.62 2.34
C TYR A 97 1.56 2.64 3.19
N THR A 98 0.89 1.49 3.30
CA THR A 98 -0.16 1.31 4.30
C THR A 98 0.41 0.61 5.52
N TYR A 99 0.14 1.19 6.67
CA TYR A 99 0.58 0.73 7.97
C TYR A 99 -0.62 0.09 8.69
N LYS A 100 -0.57 -1.23 8.92
CA LYS A 100 -1.58 -1.95 9.73
C LYS A 100 -0.99 -2.44 11.04
N THR A 101 -1.63 -2.06 12.14
CA THR A 101 -1.38 -2.63 13.46
C THR A 101 -1.84 -4.09 13.48
N ILE A 102 -1.02 -4.98 14.05
CA ILE A 102 -1.33 -6.41 14.23
C ILE A 102 -2.07 -6.61 15.55
#